data_AF-A0A538A173-F1
#
_entry.id   AF-A0A538A173-F1
#
_cell.length_a   1.000
_cell.length_b   1.000
_cell.length_c   1.000
_cell.angle_alpha   90.00
_cell.angle_beta   90.00
_cell.angle_gamma   90.00
#
_symmetry.space_group_name_H-M   'P 1'
#
loop_
_entity.id
_entity.type
_entity.pdbx_description
1 polymer ?
#
loop_
_entity_poly.entity_id
_entity_poly.type
_entity_poly.pdbx_seq_one_letter_code
_entity_poly.pdbx_strand_id
1 'polypeptide(L)'
;MRAMVMAAGLGTRLRPLTYGTPKPMVPVANRPVMEHILRLLPRHGFEQVIANLHWFPEVIHERFGDGAGSATSPSSSARSPSS
;
A
#
# COMPACT_ATOMS: atom_id res chain seq x y z
N MET A 1 13.31 -3.90 5.97
CA MET A 1 13.72 -3.47 4.60
C MET A 1 12.62 -2.60 3.99
N ARG A 2 12.93 -1.66 3.07
CA ARG A 2 11.93 -0.79 2.41
C ARG A 2 11.72 -1.20 0.95
N ALA A 3 10.48 -1.16 0.48
CA ALA A 3 10.12 -1.37 -0.92
C ALA A 3 9.55 -0.09 -1.54
N MET A 4 9.85 0.15 -2.82
CA MET A 4 9.23 1.23 -3.59
C MET A 4 8.31 0.66 -4.66
N VAL A 5 7.06 1.13 -4.70
CA VAL A 5 6.06 0.79 -5.72
C VAL A 5 5.89 1.98 -6.66
N MET A 6 6.25 1.78 -7.93
CA MET A 6 6.13 2.81 -8.95
C MET A 6 4.70 2.82 -9.51
N ALA A 7 3.90 3.80 -9.08
CA ALA A 7 2.47 3.94 -9.37
C ALA A 7 2.14 5.19 -10.23
N ALA A 8 3.12 6.05 -10.53
CA ALA A 8 2.96 7.33 -11.22
C ALA A 8 2.74 7.27 -12.76
N GLY A 9 2.27 6.15 -13.30
CA GLY A 9 2.06 6.01 -14.75
C GLY A 9 0.64 6.42 -15.20
N LEU A 10 0.53 7.19 -16.29
CA LEU A 10 -0.75 7.57 -16.93
C LEU A 10 -1.58 6.39 -17.48
N GLY A 11 -1.04 5.16 -17.47
CA GLY A 11 -1.79 3.96 -17.85
C GLY A 11 -2.22 3.88 -19.32
N THR A 12 -1.65 4.70 -20.21
CA THR A 12 -2.16 4.92 -21.58
C THR A 12 -2.37 3.67 -22.44
N ARG A 13 -1.59 2.61 -22.21
CA ARG A 13 -1.72 1.31 -22.90
C ARG A 13 -2.94 0.48 -22.48
N LEU A 14 -3.52 0.78 -21.32
CA LEU A 14 -4.69 0.11 -20.77
C LEU A 14 -5.98 0.92 -20.99
N ARG A 15 -5.95 1.97 -21.80
CA ARG A 15 -7.17 2.69 -22.18
C ARG A 15 -8.12 1.74 -22.92
N PRO A 16 -9.44 1.83 -22.69
CA PRO A 16 -10.14 2.89 -21.95
C PRO A 16 -10.20 2.71 -20.42
N LEU A 17 -9.71 1.58 -19.87
CA LEU A 17 -9.86 1.25 -18.44
C LEU A 17 -9.22 2.28 -17.50
N THR A 18 -8.19 3.00 -17.96
CA THR A 18 -7.48 3.99 -17.16
C THR A 18 -7.91 5.44 -17.42
N TYR A 19 -9.05 5.68 -18.07
CA TYR A 19 -9.54 7.06 -18.26
C TYR A 19 -10.00 7.70 -16.94
N GLY A 20 -10.71 6.95 -16.09
CA GLY A 20 -11.18 7.41 -14.78
C GLY A 20 -10.61 6.64 -13.59
N THR A 21 -9.68 5.71 -13.84
CA THR A 21 -9.13 4.85 -12.78
C THR A 21 -7.61 4.82 -12.91
N PRO A 22 -6.87 5.11 -11.82
CA PRO A 22 -5.41 5.05 -11.89
C PRO A 22 -4.95 3.61 -12.08
N LYS A 23 -3.88 3.41 -12.85
CA LYS A 23 -3.33 2.08 -13.18
C LYS A 23 -3.20 1.15 -11.94
N PRO A 24 -2.70 1.60 -10.78
CA PRO A 24 -2.59 0.77 -9.57
C PRO A 24 -3.94 0.20 -9.10
N MET A 25 -5.05 0.87 -9.43
CA MET A 25 -6.41 0.53 -9.02
C MET A 25 -7.18 -0.33 -10.05
N VAL A 26 -6.60 -0.57 -11.23
CA VAL A 26 -7.20 -1.44 -12.24
C VAL A 26 -7.43 -2.84 -11.65
N PRO A 27 -8.64 -3.41 -11.76
CA PRO A 27 -8.93 -4.71 -11.17
C PRO A 27 -8.30 -5.85 -11.98
N VAL A 28 -7.66 -6.77 -11.27
CA VAL A 28 -7.16 -8.06 -11.76
C VAL A 28 -7.60 -9.12 -10.76
N ALA A 29 -8.34 -10.14 -11.21
CA ALA A 29 -8.92 -11.16 -10.34
C ALA A 29 -9.68 -10.56 -9.12
N ASN A 30 -10.56 -9.60 -9.39
CA ASN A 30 -11.41 -8.90 -8.40
C ASN A 30 -10.67 -8.03 -7.37
N ARG A 31 -9.38 -7.74 -7.59
CA ARG A 31 -8.58 -6.85 -6.71
C ARG A 31 -7.70 -5.91 -7.52
N PRO A 32 -7.39 -4.69 -7.02
CA PRO A 32 -6.41 -3.82 -7.64
C PRO A 32 -5.07 -4.49 -7.87
N VAL A 33 -4.41 -4.15 -8.97
CA VAL A 33 -3.01 -4.54 -9.22
C VAL A 33 -2.12 -4.21 -8.01
N MET A 34 -2.29 -3.03 -7.41
CA MET A 34 -1.51 -2.61 -6.25
C MET A 34 -1.71 -3.51 -5.02
N GLU A 35 -2.92 -4.01 -4.80
CA GLU A 35 -3.21 -4.89 -3.66
C GLU A 35 -2.42 -6.20 -3.75
N HIS A 36 -2.26 -6.74 -4.97
CA HIS A 36 -1.45 -7.94 -5.17
C HIS A 36 0.01 -7.71 -4.79
N ILE A 37 0.58 -6.55 -5.15
CA ILE A 37 1.95 -6.17 -4.80
C ILE A 37 2.08 -6.01 -3.28
N LEU A 38 1.19 -5.24 -2.66
CA LEU A 38 1.23 -4.97 -1.21
C LEU A 38 1.09 -6.25 -0.36
N ARG A 39 0.37 -7.26 -0.85
CA ARG A 39 0.25 -8.57 -0.17
C ARG A 39 1.46 -9.47 -0.33
N LEU A 40 2.25 -9.28 -1.38
CA LEU A 40 3.47 -10.05 -1.62
C LEU A 40 4.64 -9.54 -0.76
N LEU A 41 4.74 -8.21 -0.58
CA LEU A 41 5.88 -7.57 0.08
C LEU A 41 6.16 -8.09 1.52
N PRO A 42 5.16 -8.25 2.42
CA PRO A 42 5.41 -8.81 3.75
C PRO A 42 5.94 -10.24 3.73
N ARG A 43 5.54 -11.05 2.73
CA ARG A 43 6.02 -12.44 2.58
C ARG A 43 7.51 -12.52 2.23
N HIS A 44 8.11 -11.40 1.81
CA HIS A 44 9.52 -11.28 1.48
C HIS A 44 10.29 -10.39 2.49
N GLY A 45 9.71 -10.06 3.65
CA GLY A 45 10.39 -9.30 4.71
C GLY A 45 10.44 -7.77 4.48
N PHE A 46 9.57 -7.24 3.61
CA PHE A 46 9.38 -5.81 3.48
C PHE A 46 8.30 -5.32 4.44
N GLU A 47 8.68 -4.42 5.34
CA GLU A 47 7.81 -3.89 6.41
C GLU A 47 7.30 -2.48 6.09
N GLN A 48 7.97 -1.80 5.16
CA GLN A 48 7.66 -0.41 4.78
C GLN A 48 7.59 -0.31 3.27
N VAL A 49 6.52 0.33 2.78
CA VAL A 49 6.27 0.53 1.36
C VAL A 49 6.11 2.01 1.08
N ILE A 50 6.84 2.49 0.07
CA ILE A 50 6.73 3.85 -0.45
C ILE A 50 6.14 3.75 -1.84
N ALA A 51 5.05 4.47 -2.14
CA ALA A 51 4.46 4.48 -3.47
C ALA A 51 4.50 5.90 -4.05
N ASN A 52 4.92 6.04 -5.31
CA ASN A 52 4.79 7.33 -6.00
C ASN A 52 3.41 7.44 -6.66
N LEU A 53 2.54 8.30 -6.14
CA LEU A 53 1.20 8.50 -6.67
C LEU A 53 1.20 9.79 -7.51
N HIS A 54 0.59 9.76 -8.69
CA HIS A 54 0.54 10.92 -9.60
C HIS A 54 -0.83 11.13 -10.23
N TRP A 55 -1.59 10.06 -10.47
CA TRP A 55 -2.92 10.12 -11.07
C TRP A 55 -3.93 9.66 -10.02
N PHE A 56 -4.83 10.56 -9.58
CA PHE A 56 -5.82 10.33 -8.51
C PHE A 56 -5.23 9.69 -7.23
N PRO A 57 -4.30 10.38 -6.54
CA PRO A 57 -3.74 9.87 -5.29
C PRO A 57 -4.83 9.60 -4.23
N GLU A 58 -5.90 10.40 -4.21
CA GLU A 58 -6.99 10.32 -3.23
C GLU A 58 -7.67 8.95 -3.24
N VAL A 59 -7.91 8.38 -4.42
CA VAL A 59 -8.55 7.05 -4.59
C VAL A 59 -7.68 5.94 -4.00
N ILE A 60 -6.36 6.12 -4.07
CA ILE A 60 -5.39 5.15 -3.54
C ILE A 60 -5.29 5.32 -2.02
N HIS A 61 -5.27 6.56 -1.52
CA HIS A 61 -5.31 6.86 -0.08
C HIS A 61 -6.58 6.36 0.59
N GLU A 62 -7.76 6.55 -0.02
CA GLU A 62 -9.03 6.06 0.51
C GLU A 62 -9.04 4.53 0.64
N ARG A 63 -8.42 3.82 -0.32
CA ARG A 63 -8.40 2.35 -0.32
C ARG A 63 -7.34 1.72 0.57
N PHE A 64 -6.12 2.26 0.58
CA PHE A 64 -4.97 1.65 1.25
C PHE A 64 -4.53 2.40 2.52
N GLY A 65 -5.03 3.62 2.74
CA GLY A 65 -4.61 4.50 3.83
C GLY A 65 -3.20 5.04 3.67
N ASP A 66 -2.83 5.99 4.53
CA ASP A 66 -1.48 6.59 4.58
C ASP A 66 -0.45 5.74 5.34
N GLY A 67 -0.77 4.49 5.68
CA GLY A 67 0.08 3.67 6.54
C GLY A 67 0.26 4.22 7.96
N ALA A 68 -0.44 5.31 8.33
CA ALA A 68 -0.43 5.88 9.68
C ALA A 68 -1.19 5.02 10.71
N GLY A 69 -1.79 3.91 10.28
CA GLY A 69 -2.59 3.00 11.09
C GLY A 69 -1.93 1.64 11.33
N SER A 70 -0.71 1.62 11.87
CA SER A 70 -0.24 0.49 12.69
C SER A 70 0.89 0.94 13.61
N ALA A 71 0.53 1.69 14.65
CA ALA A 71 1.30 1.64 15.88
C ALA A 71 1.19 0.20 16.39
N THR A 72 2.17 -0.63 16.07
CA THR A 72 2.44 -1.88 16.79
C THR A 72 2.38 -1.55 18.27
N SER A 73 1.42 -2.11 18.99
CA SER A 73 1.26 -1.92 20.43
C SER A 73 2.61 -2.15 21.12
N PRO A 74 3.12 -1.22 21.95
CA PRO A 74 4.28 -1.51 22.75
C PRO A 74 3.90 -2.66 23.68
N SER A 75 4.60 -3.79 23.52
CA SER A 75 4.52 -4.93 24.40
C SER A 75 4.58 -4.47 25.85
N SER A 76 3.59 -4.84 26.66
CA SER A 76 3.66 -4.68 28.10
C SER A 76 4.85 -5.50 28.62
N SER A 77 5.93 -4.84 29.02
CA SER A 77 6.90 -5.46 29.91
C SER A 77 6.51 -5.08 31.34
N ALA A 78 6.05 -6.10 32.05
CA ALA A 78 5.87 -6.04 33.49
C ALA A 78 7.17 -5.57 34.15
N ARG A 79 7.09 -4.49 34.93
CA ARG A 79 7.97 -4.30 36.08
C ARG A 79 7.08 -4.21 37.30
N SER A 80 6.88 -5.37 37.93
CA SER A 80 6.55 -5.44 39.35
C SER A 80 7.67 -4.74 40.12
N PRO A 81 7.39 -3.77 40.99
CA PRO A 81 8.38 -3.32 41.96
C PRO A 81 8.44 -4.38 43.06
N SER A 82 9.55 -5.13 43.09
CA SER A 82 9.95 -5.89 44.26
C SER A 82 10.72 -4.97 45.22
N SER A 83 10.17 -4.86 46.43
CA SER A 83 10.81 -4.49 47.71
C SER A 83 11.38 -3.09 47.88
#